data_AF-A0A0G0ZZR1-F1
#
_entry.id   AF-A0A0G0ZZR1-F1
#
_cell.length_a   1.000
_cell.length_b   1.000
_cell.length_c   1.000
_cell.angle_alpha   90.00
_cell.angle_beta   90.00
_cell.angle_gamma   90.00
#
_symmetry.space_group_name_H-M   'P 1'
#
loop_
_entity.id
_entity.type
_entity.pdbx_description
1 polymer ?
#
loop_
_entity_poly.entity_id
_entity_poly.type
_entity_poly.pdbx_seq_one_letter_code
_entity_poly.pdbx_strand_id
1 'polypeptide(L)'
;MELIKQVEINIDFVLGLIKRYHEDHNNNREILVDINKAIDSSVELRNKKDLINQFITSLDIHSVVDDDWQKFVDKKKIEELDKIIDNEGLDYDATYAFVRNSFRDGSVATTGTAITKVLPPVSRFSPTGERTQKRESVLSKLTSFFERFFDISGGKL
;
A
#
# COMPACT_ATOMS: atom_id res chain seq x y z
N MET A 1 -16.54 -32.14 18.56
CA MET A 1 -15.59 -31.44 17.65
C MET A 1 -15.66 -29.98 18.02
N GLU A 2 -14.56 -29.43 18.53
CA GLU A 2 -14.47 -28.02 18.90
C GLU A 2 -14.09 -27.22 17.64
N LEU A 3 -14.94 -26.30 17.20
CA LEU A 3 -14.60 -25.34 16.15
C LEU A 3 -13.58 -24.37 16.75
N ILE A 4 -12.29 -24.59 16.49
CA ILE A 4 -11.28 -23.56 16.74
C ILE A 4 -11.62 -22.41 15.79
N LYS A 5 -12.07 -21.28 16.35
CA LYS A 5 -12.30 -20.06 15.60
C LYS A 5 -10.94 -19.62 15.03
N GLN A 6 -10.75 -19.82 13.73
CA GLN A 6 -9.57 -19.33 13.04
C GLN A 6 -9.58 -17.81 13.15
N VAL A 7 -8.60 -17.24 13.86
CA VAL A 7 -8.41 -15.79 13.90
C VAL A 7 -7.96 -15.38 12.51
N GLU A 8 -8.74 -14.53 11.86
CA GLU A 8 -8.39 -13.97 10.57
C GLU A 8 -7.21 -13.02 10.72
N ILE A 9 -6.13 -13.28 9.97
CA ILE A 9 -4.91 -12.47 10.03
C ILE A 9 -5.06 -11.31 9.05
N ASN A 10 -5.41 -10.14 9.60
CA ASN A 10 -5.60 -8.89 8.88
C ASN A 10 -4.81 -7.74 9.52
N ILE A 11 -4.98 -6.52 9.03
CA ILE A 11 -4.23 -5.35 9.52
C ILE A 11 -4.53 -5.04 10.98
N ASP A 12 -5.78 -5.11 11.41
CA ASP A 12 -6.19 -4.82 12.79
C ASP A 12 -5.56 -5.79 13.79
N PHE A 13 -5.48 -7.07 13.41
CA PHE A 13 -4.77 -8.08 14.20
C PHE A 13 -3.30 -7.72 14.38
N VAL A 14 -2.61 -7.32 13.30
CA VAL A 14 -1.20 -6.91 13.35
C VAL A 14 -1.02 -5.63 14.17
N LEU A 15 -1.91 -4.64 14.04
CA LEU A 15 -1.88 -3.43 14.87
C LEU A 15 -2.07 -3.77 16.36
N GLY A 16 -2.90 -4.76 16.68
CA GLY A 16 -3.04 -5.28 18.04
C GLY A 16 -1.75 -5.87 18.60
N LEU A 17 -0.98 -6.59 17.78
CA LEU A 17 0.34 -7.09 18.18
C LEU A 17 1.36 -5.95 18.35
N ILE A 18 1.32 -4.94 17.48
CA ILE A 18 2.19 -3.77 17.57
C ILE A 18 1.92 -2.98 18.85
N LYS A 19 0.66 -2.79 19.24
CA LYS A 19 0.30 -2.17 20.52
C LYS A 19 0.92 -2.90 21.70
N ARG A 20 0.82 -4.23 21.73
CA ARG A 20 1.43 -5.04 22.80
C ARG A 20 2.96 -4.92 22.81
N TYR A 21 3.58 -4.88 21.63
CA TYR A 21 5.02 -4.67 21.51
C TYR A 21 5.45 -3.31 22.05
N HIS A 22 4.65 -2.28 21.75
CA HIS A 22 4.88 -0.90 22.17
C HIS A 22 4.66 -0.69 23.68
N GLU A 23 3.62 -1.29 24.25
CA GLU A 23 3.30 -1.27 25.68
C GLU A 23 4.41 -1.90 26.54
N ASP A 24 5.12 -2.90 26.00
CA ASP A 24 6.30 -3.51 26.63
C ASP A 24 7.61 -2.72 26.37
N HIS A 25 7.49 -1.46 25.94
CA HIS A 25 8.59 -0.58 25.60
C HIS A 25 9.57 -1.19 24.58
N ASN A 26 9.03 -1.93 23.59
CA ASN A 26 9.78 -2.55 22.50
C ASN A 26 10.81 -3.61 22.93
N ASN A 27 10.68 -4.19 24.13
CA ASN A 27 11.67 -5.12 24.68
C ASN A 27 11.46 -6.57 24.25
N ASN A 28 10.21 -7.03 24.17
CA ASN A 28 9.92 -8.42 23.82
C ASN A 28 10.06 -8.69 22.31
N ARG A 29 11.25 -9.18 21.92
CA ARG A 29 11.55 -9.61 20.55
C ARG A 29 10.68 -10.78 20.05
N GLU A 30 10.06 -11.56 20.93
CA GLU A 30 9.15 -12.63 20.52
C GLU A 30 7.91 -12.03 19.84
N ILE A 31 7.41 -10.88 20.30
CA ILE A 31 6.27 -10.20 19.68
C ILE A 31 6.63 -9.73 18.26
N LEU A 32 7.85 -9.23 18.03
CA LEU A 32 8.33 -8.91 16.69
C LEU A 32 8.36 -10.13 15.76
N VAL A 33 8.78 -11.28 16.29
CA VAL A 33 8.77 -12.54 15.52
C VAL A 33 7.34 -12.92 15.15
N ASP A 34 6.39 -12.78 16.08
CA ASP A 34 4.99 -13.11 15.83
C ASP A 34 4.31 -12.13 14.86
N ILE A 35 4.63 -10.84 14.94
CA ILE A 35 4.22 -9.84 13.93
C ILE A 35 4.71 -10.26 12.54
N ASN A 36 5.99 -10.60 12.40
CA ASN A 36 6.54 -11.00 11.12
C ASN A 36 5.91 -12.29 10.58
N LYS A 37 5.68 -13.29 11.44
CA LYS A 37 4.96 -14.52 11.07
C LYS A 37 3.54 -14.23 10.60
N ALA A 38 2.82 -13.36 11.31
CA ALA A 38 1.46 -12.97 10.93
C ALA A 38 1.46 -12.32 9.54
N ILE A 39 2.34 -11.35 9.30
CA ILE A 39 2.49 -10.71 7.99
C ILE A 39 2.83 -11.73 6.90
N ASP A 40 3.81 -12.61 7.15
CA ASP A 40 4.26 -13.59 6.17
C ASP A 40 3.22 -14.69 5.88
N SER A 41 2.28 -14.91 6.78
CA SER A 41 1.20 -15.88 6.60
C SER A 41 0.02 -15.37 5.75
N SER A 42 -0.11 -14.04 5.59
CA SER A 42 -1.23 -13.41 4.87
C SER A 42 -0.76 -12.77 3.56
N VAL A 43 -1.31 -13.22 2.43
CA VAL A 43 -0.98 -12.69 1.10
C VAL A 43 -1.21 -11.17 1.05
N GLU A 44 -2.31 -10.72 1.64
CA GLU A 44 -2.69 -9.29 1.70
C GLU A 44 -1.75 -8.44 2.55
N LEU A 45 -1.06 -9.02 3.53
CA LEU A 45 -0.13 -8.29 4.39
C LEU A 45 1.30 -8.31 3.86
N ARG A 46 1.67 -9.32 3.06
CA ARG A 46 3.03 -9.44 2.49
C ARG A 46 3.41 -8.20 1.68
N ASN A 47 2.50 -7.63 0.89
CA ASN A 47 2.74 -6.42 0.11
C ASN A 47 2.81 -5.12 0.96
N LYS A 48 2.57 -5.20 2.28
CA LYS A 48 2.64 -4.10 3.26
C LYS A 48 3.76 -4.30 4.29
N LYS A 49 4.52 -5.40 4.22
CA LYS A 49 5.50 -5.78 5.25
C LYS A 49 6.51 -4.67 5.57
N ASP A 50 7.09 -4.07 4.53
CA ASP A 50 8.05 -2.99 4.71
C ASP A 50 7.41 -1.72 5.28
N LEU A 51 6.15 -1.43 4.94
CA LEU A 51 5.38 -0.31 5.49
C LEU A 51 5.16 -0.50 7.00
N ILE A 52 4.74 -1.69 7.39
CA ILE A 52 4.52 -2.07 8.79
C ILE A 52 5.83 -2.02 9.58
N ASN A 53 6.92 -2.54 9.02
CA ASN A 53 8.23 -2.49 9.68
C ASN A 53 8.77 -1.06 9.83
N GLN A 54 8.59 -0.21 8.82
CA GLN A 54 8.93 1.21 8.92
C GLN A 54 8.10 1.90 10.01
N PHE A 55 6.81 1.58 10.10
CA PHE A 55 5.93 2.12 11.13
C PHE A 55 6.39 1.73 12.54
N ILE A 56 6.66 0.44 12.79
CA ILE A 56 7.18 -0.05 14.07
C ILE A 56 8.47 0.69 14.46
N THR A 57 9.37 0.92 13.50
CA THR A 57 10.63 1.63 13.72
C THR A 57 10.43 3.13 14.02
N SER A 58 9.29 3.70 13.60
CA SER A 58 8.97 5.11 13.81
C SER A 58 8.26 5.42 15.14
N LEU A 59 7.82 4.39 15.88
CA LEU A 59 7.12 4.57 17.15
C LEU A 59 8.06 5.05 18.26
N ASP A 60 7.58 6.01 19.05
CA ASP A 60 8.22 6.52 20.27
C ASP A 60 7.36 6.26 21.50
N ILE A 61 7.85 6.57 22.71
CA ILE A 61 7.14 6.29 23.97
C ILE A 61 5.78 7.00 24.13
N HIS A 62 5.50 8.01 23.31
CA HIS A 62 4.27 8.80 23.34
C HIS A 62 3.31 8.43 22.20
N SER A 63 3.70 7.54 21.30
CA SER A 63 2.89 7.16 20.16
C SER A 63 1.56 6.52 20.58
N VAL A 64 0.52 6.89 19.86
CA VAL A 64 -0.80 6.26 19.93
C VAL A 64 -0.97 5.46 18.66
N VAL A 65 -0.76 4.14 18.75
CA VAL A 65 -0.57 3.25 17.59
C VAL A 65 -1.66 3.41 16.52
N ASP A 66 -2.94 3.49 16.89
CA ASP A 66 -4.03 3.62 15.92
C ASP A 66 -3.97 4.95 15.15
N ASP A 67 -3.87 6.06 15.87
CA ASP A 67 -3.85 7.41 15.29
C ASP A 67 -2.58 7.63 14.45
N ASP A 68 -1.45 7.15 14.96
CA ASP A 68 -0.16 7.31 14.31
C ASP A 68 -0.02 6.38 13.10
N TRP A 69 -0.64 5.19 13.13
CA TRP A 69 -0.74 4.35 11.94
C TRP A 69 -1.48 5.06 10.82
N GLN A 70 -2.65 5.65 11.10
CA GLN A 70 -3.42 6.35 10.08
C GLN A 70 -2.63 7.52 9.47
N LYS A 71 -2.01 8.37 10.30
CA LYS A 71 -1.15 9.48 9.84
C LYS A 71 0.04 8.97 9.02
N PHE A 72 0.66 7.88 9.46
CA PHE A 72 1.80 7.28 8.77
C PHE A 72 1.41 6.75 7.39
N VAL A 73 0.29 6.03 7.31
CA VAL A 73 -0.26 5.52 6.04
C VAL A 73 -0.60 6.65 5.10
N ASP A 74 -1.30 7.70 5.55
CA ASP A 74 -1.67 8.82 4.69
C ASP A 74 -0.44 9.56 4.14
N LYS A 75 0.59 9.76 4.97
CA LYS A 75 1.87 10.33 4.53
C LYS A 75 2.55 9.42 3.49
N LYS A 76 2.66 8.12 3.76
CA LYS A 76 3.34 7.17 2.87
C LYS A 76 2.62 6.97 1.55
N LYS A 77 1.29 7.00 1.56
CA LYS A 77 0.44 6.94 0.37
C LYS A 77 0.76 8.08 -0.60
N ILE A 78 0.91 9.30 -0.09
CA ILE A 78 1.31 10.47 -0.89
C ILE A 78 2.76 10.32 -1.39
N GLU A 79 3.70 10.04 -0.48
CA GLU A 79 5.13 9.88 -0.82
C GLU A 79 5.37 8.82 -1.90
N GLU A 80 4.70 7.67 -1.81
CA GLU A 80 4.87 6.57 -2.77
C GLU A 80 4.19 6.87 -4.11
N LEU A 81 3.04 7.55 -4.12
CA LEU A 81 2.39 7.96 -5.37
C LEU A 81 3.21 8.99 -6.14
N ASP A 82 3.72 10.01 -5.44
CA ASP A 82 4.57 11.04 -6.04
C ASP A 82 5.85 10.42 -6.63
N LYS A 83 6.46 9.46 -5.92
CA LYS A 83 7.60 8.70 -6.46
C LYS A 83 7.25 7.92 -7.72
N ILE A 84 6.06 7.33 -7.83
CA ILE A 84 5.63 6.65 -9.06
C ILE A 84 5.50 7.67 -10.19
N ILE A 85 4.88 8.82 -9.92
CA ILE A 85 4.70 9.92 -10.88
C ILE A 85 6.06 10.39 -11.41
N ASP A 86 7.00 10.69 -10.52
CA ASP A 86 8.32 11.20 -10.89
C ASP A 86 9.13 10.17 -11.67
N ASN A 87 9.20 8.93 -11.18
CA ASN A 87 9.99 7.86 -11.82
C ASN A 87 9.47 7.49 -13.21
N GLU A 88 8.15 7.57 -13.41
CA GLU A 88 7.53 7.23 -14.68
C GLU A 88 7.29 8.44 -15.58
N GLY A 89 7.50 9.66 -15.09
CA GLY A 89 7.21 10.91 -15.80
C GLY A 89 5.72 11.04 -16.14
N LEU A 90 4.85 10.72 -15.18
CA LEU A 90 3.39 10.74 -15.39
C LEU A 90 2.85 12.16 -15.28
N ASP A 91 1.66 12.36 -15.86
CA ASP A 91 0.87 13.56 -15.60
C ASP A 91 0.36 13.53 -14.14
N TYR A 92 0.77 14.51 -13.34
CA TYR A 92 0.48 14.56 -11.91
C TYR A 92 -1.03 14.54 -11.62
N ASP A 93 -1.77 15.52 -12.16
CA ASP A 93 -3.20 15.69 -11.89
C ASP A 93 -4.02 14.49 -12.40
N ALA A 94 -3.71 14.00 -13.60
CA ALA A 94 -4.38 12.84 -14.17
C ALA A 94 -4.09 11.57 -13.35
N THR A 95 -2.88 11.40 -12.82
CA THR A 95 -2.53 10.25 -11.97
C THR A 95 -3.31 10.29 -10.67
N TYR A 96 -3.32 11.42 -9.97
CA TYR A 96 -4.09 11.59 -8.74
C TYR A 96 -5.59 11.35 -8.95
N ALA A 97 -6.15 11.86 -10.05
CA ALA A 97 -7.53 11.61 -10.41
C ALA A 97 -7.80 10.12 -10.70
N PHE A 98 -6.89 9.45 -11.41
CA PHE A 98 -7.00 8.03 -11.73
C PHE A 98 -6.97 7.16 -10.46
N VAL A 99 -6.02 7.39 -9.57
CA VAL A 99 -5.91 6.68 -8.30
C VAL A 99 -7.11 6.97 -7.41
N ARG A 100 -7.54 8.23 -7.26
CA ARG A 100 -8.73 8.58 -6.47
C ARG A 100 -9.98 7.87 -6.97
N ASN A 101 -10.19 7.81 -8.28
CA ASN A 101 -11.29 7.06 -8.86
C ASN A 101 -11.17 5.57 -8.55
N SER A 102 -9.96 5.01 -8.58
CA SER A 102 -9.73 3.59 -8.29
C SER A 102 -10.07 3.24 -6.83
N PHE A 103 -9.70 4.11 -5.89
CA PHE A 103 -10.07 3.99 -4.47
C PHE A 103 -11.58 4.11 -4.26
N ARG A 104 -12.22 5.09 -4.91
CA ARG A 104 -13.69 5.23 -4.87
C ARG A 104 -14.41 3.99 -5.43
N ASP A 105 -13.91 3.45 -6.53
CA ASP A 105 -14.55 2.37 -7.29
C ASP A 105 -14.12 0.97 -6.76
N GLY A 106 -13.21 0.92 -5.78
CA GLY A 106 -12.70 -0.33 -5.19
C GLY A 106 -11.89 -1.21 -6.14
N SER A 107 -11.46 -0.67 -7.28
CA SER A 107 -10.66 -1.41 -8.27
C SER A 107 -9.89 -0.46 -9.20
N VAL A 108 -8.76 -0.93 -9.72
CA VAL A 108 -8.00 -0.19 -10.74
C VAL A 108 -8.57 -0.46 -12.13
N ALA A 109 -8.85 0.61 -12.87
CA ALA A 109 -9.30 0.50 -14.26
C ALA A 109 -8.16 0.00 -15.18
N THR A 110 -8.07 -1.30 -15.38
CA THR A 110 -7.04 -1.96 -16.22
C THR A 110 -7.35 -1.91 -17.72
N THR A 111 -8.62 -1.68 -18.06
CA THR A 111 -9.11 -1.60 -19.44
C THR A 111 -9.53 -0.17 -19.80
N GLY A 112 -9.75 0.07 -21.10
CA GLY A 112 -10.16 1.38 -21.60
C GLY A 112 -9.03 2.41 -21.67
N THR A 113 -9.41 3.68 -21.78
CA THR A 113 -8.52 4.80 -22.13
C THR A 113 -8.15 5.70 -20.94
N ALA A 114 -8.64 5.42 -19.73
CA ALA A 114 -8.37 6.25 -18.55
C ALA A 114 -6.86 6.41 -18.29
N ILE A 115 -6.12 5.30 -18.32
CA ILE A 115 -4.66 5.29 -18.16
C ILE A 115 -3.94 6.07 -19.27
N THR A 116 -4.56 6.30 -20.43
CA THR A 116 -3.93 7.03 -21.54
C THR A 116 -3.66 8.50 -21.20
N LYS A 117 -4.46 9.09 -20.32
CA LYS A 117 -4.27 10.48 -19.84
C LYS A 117 -3.15 10.62 -18.82
N VAL A 118 -2.80 9.52 -18.16
CA VAL A 118 -1.75 9.44 -17.13
C VAL A 118 -0.36 9.35 -17.78
N LEU A 119 -0.28 8.68 -18.93
CA LEU A 119 0.99 8.41 -19.58
C LEU A 119 1.59 9.66 -20.23
N PRO A 120 2.93 9.83 -20.17
CA PRO A 120 3.61 10.86 -20.93
C PRO A 120 3.41 10.67 -22.44
N PRO A 121 3.62 11.73 -23.24
CA PRO A 121 3.60 11.62 -24.69
C PRO A 121 4.72 10.69 -25.16
N VAL A 122 4.35 9.48 -25.58
CA VAL A 122 5.24 8.50 -26.20
C VAL A 122 4.84 8.29 -27.65
N SER A 123 5.84 8.11 -28.53
CA SER A 123 5.59 7.89 -29.95
C SER A 123 4.72 6.66 -30.17
N ARG A 124 3.63 6.84 -30.93
CA ARG A 124 2.70 5.76 -31.30
C ARG A 124 3.26 4.86 -32.40
N PHE A 125 4.35 5.27 -33.05
CA PHE A 125 4.95 4.61 -34.21
C PHE A 125 6.31 4.00 -33.88
N SER A 126 6.63 3.83 -32.60
CA SER A 126 7.86 3.15 -32.20
C SER A 126 7.77 1.67 -32.62
N PRO A 127 8.71 1.15 -33.43
CA PRO A 127 8.67 -0.23 -33.92
C PRO A 127 8.81 -1.27 -32.80
N THR A 128 9.28 -0.84 -31.63
CA THR A 128 9.55 -1.69 -30.45
C THR A 128 8.34 -1.81 -29.51
N GLY A 129 7.24 -1.08 -29.76
CA GLY A 129 6.04 -1.13 -28.91
C GLY A 129 6.21 -0.47 -27.54
N GLU A 130 7.17 0.45 -27.39
CA GLU A 130 7.48 1.19 -26.15
C GLU A 130 6.25 1.73 -25.42
N ARG A 131 5.27 2.25 -26.16
CA ARG A 131 4.03 2.79 -25.56
C ARG A 131 3.23 1.72 -24.83
N THR A 132 3.15 0.51 -25.38
CA THR A 132 2.43 -0.60 -24.76
C THR A 132 3.15 -1.06 -23.50
N GLN A 133 4.49 -1.23 -23.58
CA GLN A 133 5.30 -1.62 -22.43
C GLN A 133 5.23 -0.59 -21.29
N LYS A 134 5.30 0.70 -21.61
CA LYS A 134 5.13 1.79 -20.65
C LYS A 134 3.75 1.74 -20.00
N ARG A 135 2.69 1.55 -20.80
CA ARG A 135 1.32 1.41 -20.28
C ARG A 135 1.21 0.26 -19.29
N GLU A 136 1.73 -0.91 -19.63
CA GLU A 136 1.68 -2.10 -18.78
C GLU A 136 2.49 -1.91 -17.49
N SER A 137 3.68 -1.33 -17.59
CA SER A 137 4.53 -1.04 -16.43
C SER A 137 3.87 -0.07 -15.46
N VAL A 138 3.35 1.06 -15.97
CA VAL A 138 2.66 2.07 -15.15
C VAL A 138 1.39 1.48 -14.53
N LEU A 139 0.61 0.71 -15.30
CA LEU A 139 -0.59 0.07 -14.79
C LEU A 139 -0.26 -0.91 -13.67
N SER A 140 0.77 -1.75 -13.84
CA SER A 140 1.23 -2.66 -12.80
C SER A 140 1.64 -1.92 -11.52
N LYS A 141 2.39 -0.82 -11.64
CA LYS A 141 2.81 0.00 -10.48
C LYS A 141 1.63 0.62 -9.75
N LEU A 142 0.67 1.19 -10.47
CA LEU A 142 -0.53 1.80 -9.87
C LEU A 142 -1.48 0.75 -9.27
N THR A 143 -1.56 -0.45 -9.86
CA THR A 143 -2.29 -1.58 -9.27
C THR A 143 -1.64 -2.04 -7.96
N SER A 144 -0.32 -2.24 -7.94
CA SER A 144 0.38 -2.60 -6.71
C SER A 144 0.28 -1.51 -5.63
N PHE A 145 0.30 -0.24 -6.02
CA PHE A 145 0.02 0.88 -5.11
C PHE A 145 -1.39 0.79 -4.53
N PHE A 146 -2.39 0.55 -5.36
CA PHE A 146 -3.78 0.38 -4.92
C PHE A 146 -3.92 -0.78 -3.93
N GLU A 147 -3.45 -1.98 -4.28
CA GLU A 147 -3.51 -3.17 -3.41
C GLU A 147 -2.76 -2.98 -2.08
N ARG A 148 -1.70 -2.17 -2.09
CA ARG A 148 -0.91 -1.86 -0.90
C ARG A 148 -1.64 -0.94 0.07
N PHE A 149 -2.43 0.02 -0.42
CA PHE A 149 -3.01 1.08 0.41
C PHE A 149 -4.54 1.03 0.57
N PHE A 150 -5.28 0.34 -0.29
CA PHE A 150 -6.75 0.37 -0.33
C PHE A 150 -7.38 0.00 1.02
N ASP A 151 -7.06 -1.18 1.55
CA ASP A 151 -7.68 -1.70 2.78
C ASP A 151 -7.22 -0.96 4.04
N ILE A 152 -6.02 -0.37 4.03
CA ILE A 152 -5.41 0.26 5.20
C ILE A 152 -5.64 1.78 5.28
N SER A 153 -6.31 2.36 4.29
CA SER A 153 -6.64 3.79 4.23
C SER A 153 -8.15 4.06 4.30
N GLY A 154 -8.95 3.02 4.62
CA GLY A 154 -10.42 3.11 4.59
C GLY A 154 -10.98 3.37 3.19
N GLY A 155 -10.26 2.96 2.13
CA GLY A 155 -10.68 3.13 0.74
C GLY A 155 -10.69 4.57 0.24
N LYS A 156 -9.92 5.48 0.85
CA LYS A 156 -9.88 6.90 0.44
C LYS A 156 -8.47 7.36 0.07
N LEU A 157 -8.37 8.13 -1.03
CA LEU A 157 -7.18 8.89 -1.37
C LEU A 157 -7.26 10.29 -0.77
#